data_AF-A0A535U1Y4-F1
#
_entry.id   AF-A0A535U1Y4-F1
#
_cell.length_a   1.000
_cell.length_b   1.000
_cell.length_c   1.000
_cell.angle_alpha   90.00
_cell.angle_beta   90.00
_cell.angle_gamma   90.00
#
_symmetry.space_group_name_H-M   'P 1'
#
loop_
_entity.id
_entity.type
_entity.pdbx_description
1 polymer ?
#
loop_
_entity_poly.entity_id
_entity_poly.type
_entity_poly.pdbx_seq_one_letter_code
_entity_poly.pdbx_strand_id
1 'polypeptide(L)'
;MAQRLNRVGERPLPSAVRRLRHRVGLVLHRYPGARLALLLGPVLIWMLVIFLGSLGLLLITSFWRQDSVTGAIVQNWSLTNYQFLVQVDVYRTIAIRTVGIALAVTVTDIVLAIPIAYYAARIASPRVRTFLLLSMVLPLWSSYLVRVYAWRTILSGDGVLNWSLHQIHLGSVNLGF
;
A
#
# COMPACT_ATOMS: atom_id res chain seq x y z
N MET A 1 50.03 -41.52 8.54
CA MET A 1 48.93 -41.42 9.51
C MET A 1 48.15 -40.10 9.31
N ALA A 2 47.52 -39.87 8.13
CA ALA A 2 46.64 -38.70 7.90
C ALA A 2 45.81 -38.74 6.58
N GLN A 3 45.46 -39.91 6.02
CA GLN A 3 44.79 -39.97 4.70
C GLN A 3 43.48 -40.77 4.65
N ARG A 4 42.89 -41.11 5.80
CA ARG A 4 41.70 -41.98 5.89
C ARG A 4 40.46 -41.36 6.53
N LEU A 5 40.34 -40.03 6.62
CA LEU A 5 39.17 -39.41 7.29
C LEU A 5 38.63 -38.17 6.57
N ASN A 6 38.40 -38.23 5.24
CA ASN A 6 37.55 -37.20 4.61
C ASN A 6 36.86 -37.64 3.31
N ARG A 7 36.18 -38.80 3.31
CA ARG A 7 35.21 -39.19 2.26
C ARG A 7 33.90 -39.69 2.86
N VAL A 8 33.46 -39.07 3.95
CA VAL A 8 32.12 -39.27 4.50
C VAL A 8 31.29 -38.11 4.00
N GLY A 9 30.45 -38.32 2.98
CA GLY A 9 29.50 -37.27 2.62
C GLY A 9 28.67 -37.46 1.36
N GLU A 10 29.21 -38.01 0.27
CA GLU A 10 28.46 -38.06 -0.99
C GLU A 10 28.03 -39.49 -1.34
N ARG A 11 26.97 -39.97 -0.67
CA ARG A 11 26.23 -41.14 -1.15
C ARG A 11 25.60 -40.73 -2.50
N PRO A 12 25.96 -41.38 -3.63
CA PRO A 12 25.34 -41.06 -4.91
C PRO A 12 23.83 -41.27 -4.79
N LEU A 13 23.06 -40.25 -5.15
CA LEU A 13 21.60 -40.30 -5.11
C LEU A 13 21.09 -41.54 -5.88
N PRO A 14 20.09 -42.28 -5.37
CA PRO A 14 19.52 -43.42 -6.06
C PRO A 14 19.14 -43.06 -7.51
N SER A 15 19.45 -43.95 -8.47
CA SER A 15 19.27 -43.72 -9.91
C SER A 15 17.83 -43.32 -10.32
N ALA A 16 16.83 -43.69 -9.51
CA ALA A 16 15.44 -43.26 -9.64
C ALA A 16 15.25 -41.75 -9.43
N VAL A 17 15.88 -41.17 -8.40
CA VAL A 17 15.78 -39.74 -8.06
C VAL A 17 16.42 -38.87 -9.15
N ARG A 18 17.53 -39.34 -9.72
CA ARG A 18 18.23 -38.64 -10.82
C ARG A 18 17.38 -38.60 -12.10
N ARG A 19 16.68 -39.70 -12.43
CA ARG A 19 15.77 -39.77 -13.58
C ARG A 19 14.53 -38.90 -13.41
N LEU A 20 13.96 -38.86 -12.20
CA LEU A 20 12.82 -37.99 -11.90
C LEU A 20 13.18 -36.50 -12.03
N ARG A 21 14.31 -36.07 -11.47
CA ARG A 21 14.83 -34.69 -11.61
C ARG A 21 15.02 -34.30 -13.08
N HIS A 22 15.58 -35.19 -13.90
CA HIS A 22 15.84 -34.89 -15.29
C HIS A 22 14.56 -34.80 -16.13
N ARG A 23 13.55 -35.63 -15.85
CA ARG A 23 12.25 -35.58 -16.55
C ARG A 23 11.43 -34.34 -16.17
N VAL A 24 11.38 -34.03 -14.87
CA VAL A 24 10.69 -32.83 -14.36
C VAL A 24 11.36 -31.56 -14.89
N GLY A 25 12.70 -31.53 -14.92
CA GLY A 25 13.47 -30.42 -15.50
C GLY A 25 13.20 -30.19 -16.99
N LEU A 26 13.07 -31.24 -17.79
CA LEU A 26 12.78 -31.14 -19.23
C LEU A 26 11.35 -30.65 -19.51
N VAL A 27 10.36 -31.10 -18.73
CA VAL A 27 8.96 -30.65 -18.88
C VAL A 27 8.79 -29.19 -18.44
N LEU A 28 9.46 -28.77 -17.37
CA LEU A 28 9.47 -27.38 -16.90
C LEU A 28 10.16 -26.40 -17.87
N HIS A 29 11.13 -26.86 -18.66
CA HIS A 29 11.76 -26.03 -19.72
C HIS A 29 10.94 -26.00 -21.00
N ARG A 30 10.11 -27.03 -21.26
CA ARG A 30 9.28 -27.11 -22.47
C ARG A 30 8.01 -26.26 -22.38
N TYR A 31 7.52 -25.97 -21.17
CA TYR A 31 6.38 -25.08 -20.94
C TYR A 31 6.75 -23.96 -19.95
N PRO A 32 7.25 -22.80 -20.43
CA PRO A 32 7.63 -21.69 -19.56
C PRO A 32 6.48 -21.21 -18.66
N GLY A 33 5.23 -21.28 -19.15
CA GLY A 33 4.04 -20.94 -18.38
C GLY A 33 3.74 -21.92 -17.22
N ALA A 34 4.04 -23.21 -17.37
CA ALA A 34 3.82 -24.20 -16.30
C ALA A 34 4.84 -24.03 -15.16
N ARG A 35 6.08 -23.68 -15.48
CA ARG A 35 7.10 -23.33 -14.48
C ARG A 35 6.74 -22.04 -13.74
N LEU A 36 6.25 -21.03 -14.47
CA LEU A 36 5.79 -19.77 -13.87
C LEU A 36 4.57 -20.01 -12.95
N ALA A 37 3.59 -20.77 -13.41
CA ALA A 37 2.40 -21.11 -12.63
C ALA A 37 2.74 -21.95 -11.40
N LEU A 38 3.72 -22.85 -11.48
CA LEU A 38 4.16 -23.63 -10.32
C LEU A 38 4.87 -22.77 -9.26
N LEU A 39 5.65 -21.76 -9.70
CA LEU A 39 6.41 -20.88 -8.80
C LEU A 39 5.56 -19.75 -8.21
N LEU A 40 4.71 -19.10 -9.02
CA LEU A 40 3.89 -17.97 -8.60
C LEU A 40 2.47 -18.39 -8.18
N GLY A 41 1.97 -19.50 -8.69
CA GLY A 41 0.59 -19.95 -8.48
C GLY A 41 0.20 -20.07 -7.02
N PRO A 42 0.97 -20.75 -6.15
CA PRO A 42 0.61 -20.87 -4.73
C PRO A 42 0.48 -19.51 -4.03
N VAL A 43 1.40 -18.59 -4.29
CA VAL A 43 1.39 -17.24 -3.68
C VAL A 43 0.23 -16.40 -4.22
N LEU A 44 0.01 -16.41 -5.53
CA LEU A 44 -1.07 -15.66 -6.16
C LEU A 44 -2.45 -16.21 -5.77
N ILE A 45 -2.62 -17.54 -5.74
CA ILE A 45 -3.87 -18.18 -5.31
C ILE A 45 -4.12 -17.85 -3.85
N TRP A 46 -3.12 -17.95 -2.98
CA TRP A 46 -3.27 -17.60 -1.57
C TRP A 46 -3.66 -16.12 -1.39
N MET A 47 -2.97 -15.19 -2.06
CA MET A 47 -3.31 -13.77 -2.03
C MET A 47 -4.73 -13.52 -2.54
N LEU A 48 -5.09 -14.13 -3.66
CA LEU A 48 -6.40 -13.96 -4.27
C LEU A 48 -7.50 -14.50 -3.37
N VAL A 49 -7.38 -15.73 -2.86
CA VAL A 49 -8.41 -16.37 -2.03
C VAL A 49 -8.61 -15.62 -0.72
N ILE A 50 -7.53 -15.23 -0.03
CA ILE A 50 -7.66 -14.50 1.24
C ILE A 50 -8.17 -13.08 1.00
N PHE A 51 -7.63 -12.37 0.01
CA PHE A 51 -8.00 -10.99 -0.26
C PHE A 51 -9.43 -10.89 -0.80
N LEU A 52 -9.77 -11.63 -1.87
CA LEU A 52 -11.13 -11.64 -2.42
C LEU A 52 -12.11 -12.30 -1.44
N GLY A 53 -11.69 -13.31 -0.70
CA GLY A 53 -12.52 -13.92 0.34
C GLY A 53 -12.87 -12.92 1.43
N SER A 54 -11.89 -12.17 1.93
CA SER A 54 -12.11 -11.09 2.92
C SER A 54 -13.02 -9.99 2.38
N LEU A 55 -12.78 -9.52 1.16
CA LEU A 55 -13.63 -8.53 0.51
C LEU A 55 -15.06 -9.05 0.27
N GLY A 56 -15.20 -10.31 -0.14
CA GLY A 56 -16.49 -10.96 -0.34
C GLY A 56 -17.27 -11.11 0.96
N LEU A 57 -16.60 -11.54 2.04
CA LEU A 57 -17.18 -11.60 3.38
C LEU A 57 -17.61 -10.21 3.85
N LEU A 58 -16.79 -9.18 3.67
CA LEU A 58 -17.11 -7.80 4.01
C LEU A 58 -18.32 -7.27 3.21
N LEU A 59 -18.41 -7.64 1.93
CA LEU A 59 -19.55 -7.29 1.08
C LEU A 59 -20.82 -7.99 1.57
N ILE A 60 -20.76 -9.29 1.86
CA ILE A 60 -21.91 -10.07 2.35
C ILE A 60 -22.38 -9.54 3.70
N THR A 61 -21.46 -9.27 4.62
CA THR A 61 -21.78 -8.75 5.96
C THR A 61 -22.37 -7.33 5.89
N SER A 62 -22.02 -6.55 4.87
CA SER A 62 -22.61 -5.22 4.64
C SER A 62 -24.13 -5.27 4.39
N PHE A 63 -24.66 -6.39 3.86
CA PHE A 63 -26.09 -6.60 3.68
C PHE A 63 -26.81 -7.14 4.92
N TRP A 64 -26.06 -7.56 5.95
CA TRP A 64 -26.64 -7.98 7.22
C TRP A 64 -26.87 -6.77 8.13
N ARG A 65 -27.99 -6.79 8.84
CA ARG A 65 -28.35 -5.70 9.75
C ARG A 65 -27.64 -5.89 11.09
N GLN A 66 -26.94 -4.87 11.55
CA GLN A 66 -26.42 -4.83 12.91
C GLN A 66 -27.45 -4.13 13.81
N ASP A 67 -27.84 -4.77 14.90
CA ASP A 67 -28.68 -4.15 15.91
C ASP A 67 -27.87 -3.09 16.67
N SER A 68 -28.38 -1.86 16.72
CA SER A 68 -27.73 -0.70 17.35
C SER A 68 -27.62 -0.80 18.88
N VAL A 69 -28.42 -1.68 19.51
CA VAL A 69 -28.46 -1.82 20.98
C VAL A 69 -27.69 -3.04 21.46
N THR A 70 -27.80 -4.18 20.76
CA THR A 70 -27.15 -5.44 21.16
C THR A 70 -25.82 -5.69 20.44
N GLY A 71 -25.53 -4.96 19.35
CA GLY A 71 -24.35 -5.17 18.52
C GLY A 71 -24.35 -6.51 17.76
N ALA A 72 -25.40 -7.33 17.92
CA ALA A 72 -25.54 -8.63 17.29
C ALA A 72 -25.83 -8.48 15.79
N ILE A 73 -25.18 -9.32 14.98
CA ILE A 73 -25.40 -9.40 13.54
C ILE A 73 -26.64 -10.26 13.31
N VAL A 74 -27.76 -9.63 12.97
CA VAL A 74 -28.96 -10.36 12.59
C VAL A 74 -28.87 -10.61 11.08
N GLN A 75 -28.83 -11.88 10.68
CA GLN A 75 -28.68 -12.33 9.29
C GLN A 75 -29.98 -12.15 8.48
N ASN A 76 -30.46 -10.92 8.42
CA ASN A 76 -31.54 -10.51 7.54
C ASN A 76 -30.96 -9.68 6.40
N TRP A 77 -31.21 -10.11 5.16
CA TRP A 77 -30.82 -9.36 3.97
C TRP A 77 -31.57 -8.03 3.93
N SER A 78 -30.85 -6.93 4.13
CA SER A 78 -31.44 -5.59 4.18
C SER A 78 -30.54 -4.53 3.55
N LEU A 79 -31.16 -3.56 2.88
CA LEU A 79 -30.49 -2.36 2.35
C LEU A 79 -30.54 -1.17 3.32
N THR A 80 -31.06 -1.36 4.54
CA THR A 80 -31.18 -0.27 5.54
C THR A 80 -29.83 0.36 5.88
N ASN A 81 -28.73 -0.41 5.89
CA ASN A 81 -27.38 0.13 6.14
C ASN A 81 -26.99 1.20 5.11
N TYR A 82 -27.32 0.98 3.83
CA TYR A 82 -27.04 1.95 2.77
C TYR A 82 -27.93 3.19 2.87
N GLN A 83 -29.19 3.03 3.26
CA GLN A 83 -30.09 4.17 3.52
C GLN A 83 -29.58 5.03 4.67
N PHE A 84 -29.09 4.39 5.74
CA PHE A 84 -28.51 5.07 6.89
C PHE A 84 -27.27 5.89 6.51
N LEU A 85 -26.41 5.38 5.63
CA LEU A 85 -25.24 6.13 5.12
C LEU A 85 -25.62 7.43 4.40
N VAL A 86 -26.76 7.45 3.71
CA VAL A 86 -27.20 8.61 2.92
C VAL A 86 -28.03 9.59 3.77
N GLN A 87 -28.89 9.07 4.64
CA GLN A 87 -29.85 9.87 5.41
C GLN A 87 -29.22 10.54 6.64
N VAL A 88 -28.16 9.96 7.21
CA VAL A 88 -27.50 10.52 8.38
C VAL A 88 -26.43 11.51 7.97
N ASP A 89 -26.61 12.77 8.40
CA ASP A 89 -25.76 13.88 7.99
C ASP A 89 -24.28 13.71 8.33
N VAL A 90 -23.95 13.03 9.43
CA VAL A 90 -22.56 12.78 9.82
C VAL A 90 -21.82 11.93 8.78
N TYR A 91 -22.40 10.81 8.36
CA TYR A 91 -21.76 9.94 7.35
C TYR A 91 -21.67 10.61 5.99
N ARG A 92 -22.74 11.30 5.58
CA ARG A 92 -22.76 12.07 4.34
C ARG A 92 -21.71 13.19 4.34
N THR A 93 -21.58 13.94 5.43
CA THR A 93 -20.58 15.01 5.56
C THR A 93 -19.17 14.46 5.48
N ILE A 94 -18.88 13.37 6.19
CA ILE A 94 -17.55 12.73 6.16
C ILE A 94 -17.24 12.21 4.76
N ALA A 95 -18.19 11.55 4.09
CA ALA A 95 -18.02 11.03 2.75
C ALA A 95 -17.70 12.15 1.74
N ILE A 96 -18.50 13.22 1.72
CA ILE A 96 -18.29 14.36 0.82
C ILE A 96 -16.96 15.06 1.12
N ARG A 97 -16.62 15.27 2.39
CA ARG A 97 -15.33 15.88 2.77
C ARG A 97 -14.16 15.01 2.31
N THR A 98 -14.25 13.69 2.47
CA THR A 98 -13.18 12.78 2.06
C THR A 98 -12.99 12.80 0.55
N VAL A 99 -14.07 12.76 -0.22
CA VAL A 99 -14.03 12.88 -1.69
C VAL A 99 -13.48 14.25 -2.10
N GLY A 100 -13.92 15.32 -1.45
CA GLY A 100 -13.43 16.68 -1.72
C GLY A 100 -11.94 16.82 -1.45
N ILE A 101 -11.44 16.29 -0.33
CA ILE A 101 -10.01 16.26 0.00
C ILE A 101 -9.25 15.43 -1.03
N ALA A 102 -9.75 14.24 -1.39
CA ALA A 102 -9.10 13.38 -2.38
C ALA A 102 -8.97 14.09 -3.74
N LEU A 103 -10.05 14.73 -4.22
CA LEU A 103 -10.04 15.50 -5.46
C LEU A 103 -9.07 16.69 -5.39
N ALA A 104 -9.10 17.46 -4.30
CA ALA A 104 -8.20 18.59 -4.11
C ALA A 104 -6.73 18.14 -4.12
N VAL A 105 -6.41 17.04 -3.44
CA VAL A 105 -5.06 16.45 -3.44
C VAL A 105 -4.69 15.98 -4.84
N THR A 106 -5.54 15.25 -5.55
CA THR A 106 -5.25 14.78 -6.92
C THR A 106 -5.00 15.94 -7.89
N VAL A 107 -5.84 16.98 -7.87
CA VAL A 107 -5.65 18.15 -8.74
C VAL A 107 -4.35 18.87 -8.39
N THR A 108 -4.10 19.09 -7.10
CA THR A 108 -2.86 19.77 -6.64
C THR A 108 -1.62 18.95 -7.02
N ASP A 109 -1.66 17.63 -6.88
CA ASP A 109 -0.56 16.74 -7.27
C ASP A 109 -0.34 16.76 -8.78
N ILE A 110 -1.39 16.71 -9.60
CA ILE A 110 -1.25 16.83 -11.07
C ILE A 110 -0.58 18.17 -11.44
N VAL A 111 -1.03 19.28 -10.83
CA VAL A 111 -0.52 20.62 -11.09
C VAL A 111 0.96 20.75 -10.69
N LEU A 112 1.40 20.10 -9.62
CA LEU A 112 2.79 20.16 -9.15
C LEU A 112 3.69 19.11 -9.82
N ALA A 113 3.22 17.88 -9.94
CA ALA A 113 3.98 16.74 -10.45
C ALA A 113 4.28 16.86 -11.94
N ILE A 114 3.34 17.36 -12.76
CA ILE A 114 3.56 17.49 -14.21
C ILE A 114 4.75 18.42 -14.52
N PRO A 115 4.83 19.66 -14.00
CA PRO A 115 5.97 20.54 -14.23
C PRO A 115 7.29 19.94 -13.75
N ILE A 116 7.30 19.32 -12.57
CA ILE A 116 8.52 18.72 -12.00
C ILE A 116 8.98 17.53 -12.85
N ALA A 117 8.07 16.66 -13.26
CA ALA A 117 8.37 15.51 -14.11
C ALA A 117 8.86 15.95 -15.49
N TYR A 118 8.22 16.97 -16.09
CA TYR A 118 8.65 17.55 -17.36
C TYR A 118 10.07 18.12 -17.26
N TYR A 119 10.35 18.91 -16.23
CA TYR A 119 11.68 19.47 -15.99
C TYR A 119 12.73 18.37 -15.79
N ALA A 120 12.42 17.36 -14.97
CA ALA A 120 13.31 16.23 -14.71
C ALA A 120 13.60 15.39 -15.97
N ALA A 121 12.64 15.29 -16.89
CA ALA A 121 12.77 14.49 -18.11
C ALA A 121 13.47 15.24 -19.26
N ARG A 122 13.26 16.55 -19.38
CA ARG A 122 13.68 17.33 -20.56
C ARG A 122 14.87 18.26 -20.34
N ILE A 123 15.02 18.82 -19.14
CA ILE A 123 15.94 19.96 -18.89
C ILE A 123 16.99 19.62 -17.85
N ALA A 124 16.64 18.83 -16.83
CA ALA A 124 17.51 18.60 -15.67
C ALA A 124 18.83 17.89 -16.04
N SER A 125 19.93 18.40 -15.48
CA SER A 125 21.23 17.71 -15.52
C SER A 125 21.17 16.38 -14.74
N PRO A 126 22.07 15.42 -15.00
CA PRO A 126 22.03 14.11 -14.36
C PRO A 126 21.99 14.15 -12.84
N ARG A 127 22.72 15.09 -12.21
CA ARG A 127 22.71 15.25 -10.74
C ARG A 127 21.38 15.78 -10.22
N VAL A 128 20.81 16.79 -10.88
CA VAL A 128 19.53 17.39 -10.48
C VAL A 128 18.40 16.38 -10.66
N ARG A 129 18.41 15.61 -11.75
CA ARG A 129 17.44 14.52 -11.96
C ARG A 129 17.51 13.48 -10.84
N THR A 130 18.71 13.03 -10.46
CA THR A 130 18.88 12.10 -9.34
C THR A 130 18.37 12.68 -8.04
N PHE A 131 18.67 13.95 -7.75
CA PHE A 131 18.18 14.62 -6.54
C PHE A 131 16.65 14.70 -6.51
N LEU A 132 16.00 15.09 -7.61
CA LEU A 132 14.54 15.15 -7.71
C LEU A 132 13.88 13.77 -7.53
N LEU A 133 14.45 12.73 -8.12
CA LEU A 133 13.93 11.37 -7.95
C LEU A 133 14.11 10.89 -6.51
N LEU A 134 15.25 11.18 -5.89
CA LEU A 134 15.49 10.85 -4.49
C LEU A 134 14.53 11.59 -3.57
N SER A 135 14.31 12.89 -3.77
CA SER A 135 13.38 13.67 -2.92
C SER A 135 11.94 13.19 -3.02
N MET A 136 11.52 12.61 -4.15
CA MET A 136 10.21 11.97 -4.31
C MET A 136 10.12 10.62 -3.59
N VAL A 137 11.18 9.81 -3.65
CA VAL A 137 11.19 8.46 -3.06
C VAL A 137 11.42 8.49 -1.56
N LEU A 138 12.28 9.37 -1.05
CA LEU A 138 12.61 9.50 0.38
C LEU A 138 11.37 9.58 1.31
N PRO A 139 10.37 10.43 1.07
CA PRO A 139 9.20 10.52 1.94
C PRO A 139 8.30 9.26 1.88
N LEU A 140 8.41 8.43 0.84
CA LEU A 140 7.66 7.17 0.74
C LEU A 140 8.08 6.18 1.83
N TRP A 141 9.37 6.19 2.20
CA TRP A 141 9.92 5.32 3.26
C TRP A 141 9.61 5.84 4.67
N SER A 142 8.99 7.01 4.81
CA SER A 142 8.63 7.59 6.11
C SER A 142 7.32 7.00 6.66
N SER A 143 7.35 6.65 7.94
CA SER A 143 6.14 6.19 8.67
C SER A 143 5.03 7.24 8.59
N TYR A 144 3.80 6.77 8.37
CA TYR A 144 2.62 7.64 8.29
C TYR A 144 2.48 8.51 9.55
N LEU A 145 2.70 7.93 10.73
CA LEU A 145 2.60 8.66 12.01
C LEU A 145 3.62 9.81 12.09
N VAL A 146 4.86 9.56 11.66
CA VAL A 146 5.92 10.58 11.68
C VAL A 146 5.52 11.75 10.78
N ARG A 147 4.98 11.49 9.59
CA ARG A 147 4.48 12.53 8.69
C ARG A 147 3.35 13.34 9.32
N VAL A 148 2.38 12.69 9.96
CA VAL A 148 1.27 13.37 10.65
C VAL A 148 1.78 14.27 11.78
N TYR A 149 2.66 13.77 12.64
CA TYR A 149 3.21 14.56 13.74
C TYR A 149 4.11 15.70 13.26
N ALA A 150 4.92 15.48 12.22
CA ALA A 150 5.74 16.54 11.65
C ALA A 150 4.88 17.71 11.15
N TRP A 151 3.83 17.42 10.37
CA TRP A 151 2.89 18.45 9.92
C TRP A 151 2.17 19.13 11.08
N ARG A 152 1.72 18.37 12.09
CA ARG A 152 1.08 18.94 13.27
C ARG A 152 2.00 19.90 14.02
N THR A 153 3.27 19.55 14.20
CA THR A 153 4.26 20.41 14.86
C THR A 153 4.62 21.64 14.03
N ILE A 154 4.63 21.54 12.70
CA ILE A 154 4.87 22.70 11.83
C ILE A 154 3.70 23.69 11.87
N LEU A 155 2.47 23.16 11.91
CA LEU A 155 1.21 23.91 11.85
C LEU A 155 0.65 24.30 13.23
N SER A 156 1.31 23.90 14.32
CA SER A 156 0.87 24.26 15.67
C SER A 156 0.95 25.77 15.91
N GLY A 157 0.22 26.25 16.92
CA GLY A 157 0.20 27.67 17.29
C GLY A 157 1.60 28.30 17.40
N ASP A 158 2.53 27.61 18.07
CA ASP A 158 3.93 28.05 18.23
C ASP A 158 4.89 27.35 17.25
N GLY A 159 4.36 26.77 16.18
CA GLY A 159 5.12 26.01 15.19
C GLY A 159 6.02 26.88 14.31
N VAL A 160 6.88 26.21 13.55
CA VAL A 160 7.84 26.86 12.63
C VAL A 160 7.13 27.77 11.62
N LEU A 161 5.90 27.42 11.21
CA LEU A 161 5.12 28.24 10.29
C LEU A 161 4.76 29.59 10.93
N ASN A 162 4.15 29.59 12.11
CA ASN A 162 3.75 30.82 12.80
C ASN A 162 4.95 31.66 13.21
N TRP A 163 6.06 31.03 13.64
CA TRP A 163 7.32 31.73 13.86
C TRP A 163 7.80 32.46 12.60
N SER A 164 7.76 31.79 11.44
CA SER A 164 8.19 32.39 10.16
C SER A 164 7.27 33.52 9.70
N LEU A 165 5.95 33.37 9.87
CA LEU A 165 4.94 34.39 9.54
C LEU A 165 5.11 35.65 10.41
N HIS A 166 5.47 35.48 11.69
CA HIS A 166 5.76 36.60 12.58
C HIS A 166 6.99 37.39 12.13
N GLN A 167 8.03 36.74 11.61
CA GLN A 167 9.22 37.44 11.08
C GLN A 167 8.88 38.36 9.90
N ILE A 168 7.92 37.95 9.07
CA ILE A 168 7.43 38.75 7.94
C ILE A 168 6.23 39.65 8.29
N HIS A 169 5.95 39.82 9.59
CA HIS A 169 4.90 40.70 10.15
C HIS A 169 3.47 40.41 9.64
N LEU A 170 3.19 39.19 9.18
CA LEU A 170 1.86 38.79 8.68
C LEU A 170 0.90 38.31 9.79
N GLY A 171 1.33 38.31 11.05
CA GLY A 171 0.57 37.79 12.19
C GLY A 171 0.64 36.26 12.31
N SER A 172 -0.12 35.68 13.25
CA SER A 172 -0.20 34.22 13.45
C SER A 172 -1.47 33.64 12.82
N VAL A 173 -1.34 32.46 12.22
CA VAL A 173 -2.48 31.68 11.70
C VAL A 173 -2.73 30.54 12.69
N ASN A 174 -3.76 30.68 13.52
CA ASN A 174 -4.15 29.64 14.46
C ASN A 174 -5.19 28.71 13.79
N LEU A 175 -4.75 27.52 13.37
CA LEU A 175 -5.61 26.50 12.73
C LEU A 175 -6.30 25.55 13.73
N GLY A 176 -6.26 25.84 15.04
CA GLY A 176 -7.03 25.09 16.04
C GLY A 176 -6.46 23.72 16.42
N PHE A 177 -5.13 23.52 16.31
CA PHE A 177 -4.42 22.30 16.74
C PHE A 177 -3.30 22.57 17.73
#